data_AF-A0A6J6D388-F1
#
_entry.id   AF-A0A6J6D388-F1
#
_cell.length_a   1.000
_cell.length_b   1.000
_cell.length_c   1.000
_cell.angle_alpha   90.00
_cell.angle_beta   90.00
_cell.angle_gamma   90.00
#
_symmetry.space_group_name_H-M   'P 1'
#
loop_
_entity.id
_entity.type
_entity.pdbx_description
1 polymer ?
#
loop_
_entity_poly.entity_id
_entity_poly.type
_entity_poly.pdbx_seq_one_letter_code
_entity_poly.pdbx_strand_id
1 'polypeptide(L)'
;MGVLANYPPHIELQVGWIADFLEYLAEHGSTRAEVGADAQDQWCAEVEAAAVGTMFNAPNCHSWYNGGNIEGKARVIPIYMGGLDRFMARAQELAANGYESYVIR
;
A
#
# COMPACT_ATOMS: atom_id res chain seq x y z
N MET A 1 0.99 2.20 -2.76
CA MET A 1 1.34 2.82 -4.06
C MET A 1 2.63 2.22 -4.58
N GLY A 2 2.55 1.35 -5.60
CA GLY A 2 3.73 0.68 -6.15
C GLY A 2 4.12 1.23 -7.52
N VAL A 3 5.33 1.73 -7.64
CA VAL A 3 5.95 2.12 -8.93
C VAL A 3 6.73 0.96 -9.57
N LEU A 4 6.61 -0.25 -8.99
CA LEU A 4 7.24 -1.49 -9.44
C LEU A 4 6.26 -2.37 -10.23
N ALA A 5 5.50 -1.74 -11.12
CA ALA A 5 4.59 -2.39 -12.06
C ALA A 5 4.42 -1.49 -13.29
N ASN A 6 3.78 -2.01 -14.35
CA ASN A 6 3.33 -1.13 -15.41
C ASN A 6 2.28 -0.16 -14.85
N TYR A 7 2.51 1.14 -15.03
CA TYR A 7 1.73 2.17 -14.35
C TYR A 7 0.23 2.12 -14.68
N PRO A 8 -0.20 2.11 -15.96
CA PRO A 8 -1.63 2.19 -16.26
C PRO A 8 -2.44 1.01 -15.67
N PRO A 9 -2.05 -0.26 -15.87
CA PRO A 9 -2.79 -1.39 -15.27
C PRO A 9 -2.81 -1.35 -13.73
N HIS A 10 -1.72 -0.90 -13.11
CA HIS A 10 -1.69 -0.80 -11.66
C HIS A 10 -2.62 0.31 -11.14
N ILE A 11 -2.67 1.44 -11.84
CA ILE A 11 -3.60 2.53 -11.54
C ILE A 11 -5.04 2.05 -11.71
N GLU A 12 -5.36 1.34 -12.81
CA GLU A 12 -6.69 0.79 -13.06
C GLU A 12 -7.15 -0.12 -11.91
N LEU A 13 -6.29 -1.02 -11.44
CA LEU A 13 -6.58 -1.92 -10.32
C LEU A 13 -6.84 -1.16 -9.00
N GLN A 14 -6.04 -0.15 -8.70
CA GLN A 14 -6.21 0.65 -7.48
C GLN A 14 -7.46 1.53 -7.54
N VAL A 15 -7.72 2.16 -8.69
CA VAL A 15 -8.91 2.98 -8.89
C VAL A 15 -10.16 2.12 -8.82
N GLY A 16 -10.17 0.94 -9.43
CA GLY A 16 -11.27 -0.01 -9.34
C GLY A 16 -11.56 -0.40 -7.90
N TRP A 17 -10.53 -0.82 -7.14
CA TRP A 17 -10.70 -1.17 -5.74
C TRP A 17 -11.22 -0.02 -4.87
N ILE A 18 -10.74 1.21 -5.09
CA ILE A 18 -11.23 2.40 -4.38
C ILE A 18 -12.69 2.70 -4.76
N ALA A 19 -13.06 2.56 -6.03
CA ALA A 19 -14.43 2.76 -6.49
C ALA A 19 -15.38 1.76 -5.81
N ASP A 20 -15.03 0.47 -5.82
CA ASP A 20 -15.81 -0.59 -5.15
C ASP A 20 -15.96 -0.31 -3.64
N PHE A 21 -14.91 0.19 -2.99
CA PHE A 21 -14.98 0.58 -1.58
C PHE A 21 -15.91 1.77 -1.34
N LEU A 22 -15.89 2.79 -2.21
CA LEU A 22 -16.79 3.94 -2.10
C LEU A 22 -18.26 3.54 -2.34
N GLU A 23 -18.52 2.61 -3.27
CA GLU A 23 -19.84 2.03 -3.49
C GLU A 23 -20.32 1.27 -2.24
N TYR A 24 -19.46 0.44 -1.65
CA TYR A 24 -19.75 -0.23 -0.38
C TYR A 24 -20.14 0.76 0.72
N LEU A 25 -19.41 1.86 0.89
CA LEU A 25 -19.74 2.89 1.87
C LEU A 25 -21.11 3.52 1.60
N ALA A 26 -21.40 3.85 0.34
CA ALA A 26 -22.67 4.45 -0.07
C ALA A 26 -23.87 3.52 0.18
N GLU A 27 -23.74 2.23 -0.16
CA GLU A 27 -24.77 1.22 0.06
C GLU A 27 -25.08 1.01 1.55
N HIS A 28 -24.08 1.19 2.41
CA HIS A 28 -24.21 1.07 3.87
C HIS A 28 -24.53 2.42 4.55
N GLY A 29 -24.81 3.48 3.79
CA GLY A 29 -25.12 4.81 4.32
C GLY A 29 -23.97 5.45 5.11
N SER A 30 -22.74 4.95 4.94
CA SER A 30 -21.55 5.40 5.64
C SER A 30 -20.91 6.57 4.88
N THR A 31 -20.37 7.53 5.63
CA THR A 31 -19.81 8.77 5.08
C THR A 31 -18.34 8.97 5.43
N ARG A 32 -17.79 8.13 6.30
CA ARG A 32 -16.40 8.18 6.73
C ARG A 32 -15.85 6.78 6.94
N ALA A 33 -14.65 6.57 6.40
CA ALA A 33 -13.85 5.41 6.69
C ALA A 33 -12.42 5.84 7.00
N GLU A 34 -11.83 5.25 8.02
CA GLU A 34 -10.45 5.52 8.44
C GLU A 34 -9.76 4.23 8.86
N VAL A 35 -8.51 4.04 8.44
CA VAL A 35 -7.71 2.89 8.84
C VAL A 35 -7.24 3.09 10.29
N GLY A 36 -7.36 2.06 11.12
CA GLY A 36 -6.83 2.09 12.48
C GLY A 36 -5.30 2.21 12.50
N ALA A 37 -4.75 2.88 13.52
CA ALA A 37 -3.29 3.06 13.65
C ALA A 37 -2.52 1.73 13.61
N ASP A 38 -3.02 0.70 14.30
CA ASP A 38 -2.39 -0.63 14.33
C ASP A 38 -2.33 -1.27 12.94
N ALA A 39 -3.38 -1.12 12.13
CA ALA A 39 -3.41 -1.66 10.76
C ALA A 39 -2.44 -0.90 9.84
N GLN A 40 -2.29 0.42 10.04
CA GLN A 40 -1.29 1.22 9.34
C GLN A 40 0.13 0.76 9.70
N ASP A 41 0.42 0.58 11.00
CA ASP A 41 1.75 0.17 11.47
C ASP A 41 2.12 -1.23 10.97
N GLN A 42 1.15 -2.16 10.97
CA GLN A 42 1.32 -3.49 10.38
C GLN A 42 1.62 -3.41 8.88
N TRP A 43 0.92 -2.54 8.15
CA TRP A 43 1.18 -2.34 6.72
C TRP A 43 2.59 -1.76 6.48
N CYS A 44 3.02 -0.79 7.27
CA CYS A 44 4.38 -0.23 7.19
C CYS A 44 5.45 -1.31 7.45
N ALA A 45 5.30 -2.09 8.52
CA ALA A 45 6.23 -3.17 8.86
C ALA A 45 6.32 -4.23 7.74
N GLU A 46 5.19 -4.54 7.11
CA GLU A 46 5.15 -5.45 5.97
C GLU A 46 5.83 -4.86 4.73
N VAL A 47 5.62 -3.58 4.42
CA VAL A 47 6.29 -2.91 3.30
C VAL A 47 7.81 -2.92 3.51
N GLU A 48 8.27 -2.66 4.73
CA GLU A 48 9.67 -2.75 5.11
C GLU A 48 10.20 -4.19 4.96
N ALA A 49 9.47 -5.17 5.50
CA ALA A 49 9.85 -6.59 5.40
C ALA A 49 9.95 -7.06 3.95
N ALA A 50 9.03 -6.63 3.07
CA ALA A 50 9.04 -6.96 1.65
C ALA A 50 10.27 -6.39 0.91
N ALA A 51 10.91 -5.35 1.44
CA ALA A 51 12.10 -4.75 0.87
C ALA A 51 13.42 -5.35 1.41
N VAL A 52 13.38 -6.15 2.49
CA VAL A 52 14.56 -6.81 3.06
C VAL A 52 15.22 -7.74 2.03
N GLY A 53 16.55 -7.65 1.90
CA GLY A 53 17.32 -8.46 0.96
C GLY A 53 17.24 -8.02 -0.51
N THR A 54 16.41 -7.04 -0.84
CA THR A 54 16.39 -6.46 -2.20
C THR A 54 17.60 -5.52 -2.41
N MET A 55 18.04 -5.40 -3.66
CA MET A 55 19.09 -4.45 -4.03
C MET A 55 18.70 -2.98 -3.79
N PHE A 56 17.40 -2.67 -3.74
CA PHE A 56 16.90 -1.33 -3.42
C PHE A 56 17.19 -0.92 -1.98
N ASN A 57 17.34 -1.89 -1.07
CA ASN A 57 17.68 -1.67 0.33
C ASN A 57 19.19 -1.84 0.60
N ALA A 58 20.01 -2.01 -0.45
CA ALA A 58 21.46 -2.12 -0.28
C ALA A 58 22.05 -0.78 0.22
N PRO A 59 23.06 -0.80 1.13
CA PRO A 59 23.65 0.42 1.68
C PRO A 59 24.18 1.40 0.61
N ASN A 60 24.72 0.86 -0.49
CA ASN A 60 25.28 1.60 -1.62
C ASN A 60 24.24 2.00 -2.69
N CYS A 61 22.97 1.61 -2.54
CA CYS A 61 21.91 2.04 -3.46
C CYS A 61 21.41 3.44 -3.03
N HIS A 62 21.72 4.47 -3.81
CA HIS A 62 21.21 5.82 -3.60
C HIS A 62 20.19 6.15 -4.68
N SER A 63 18.90 6.13 -4.33
CA SER A 63 17.82 6.29 -5.29
C SER A 63 16.67 7.08 -4.69
N TRP A 64 15.83 7.63 -5.55
CA TRP A 64 14.57 8.24 -5.11
C TRP A 64 13.62 7.22 -4.47
N TYR A 65 13.74 5.94 -4.85
CA TYR A 65 12.99 4.82 -4.28
C TYR A 65 13.20 4.64 -2.78
N ASN A 66 14.40 4.91 -2.30
CA ASN A 66 14.79 4.70 -0.91
C ASN A 66 15.17 6.00 -0.18
N GLY A 67 14.87 7.16 -0.78
CA GLY A 67 15.20 8.48 -0.24
C GLY A 67 16.69 8.85 -0.27
N GLY A 68 17.58 7.94 -0.70
CA GLY A 68 19.03 8.14 -0.71
C GLY A 68 19.54 9.15 -1.73
N ASN A 69 18.64 9.74 -2.54
CA ASN A 69 18.93 10.81 -3.48
C ASN A 69 18.92 12.22 -2.87
N ILE A 70 18.48 12.38 -1.61
CA ILE A 70 18.41 13.68 -0.92
C ILE A 70 19.18 13.58 0.40
N GLU A 71 20.19 14.45 0.59
CA GLU A 71 20.96 14.51 1.82
C GLU A 71 20.06 14.88 3.02
N GLY A 72 20.23 14.18 4.14
CA GLY A 72 19.42 14.38 5.35
C GLY A 72 18.02 13.80 5.32
N LYS A 73 17.52 13.29 4.18
CA LYS A 73 16.22 12.61 4.10
C LYS A 73 16.31 11.19 4.68
N ALA A 74 15.28 10.78 5.42
CA ALA A 74 15.17 9.42 5.94
C ALA A 74 15.25 8.38 4.82
N ARG A 75 16.04 7.32 5.04
CA ARG A 75 16.18 6.21 4.09
C ARG A 75 15.11 5.15 4.36
N VAL A 76 13.98 5.29 3.70
CA VAL A 76 12.85 4.36 3.76
C VAL A 76 12.40 4.00 2.36
N ILE A 77 11.89 2.78 2.18
CA ILE A 77 11.28 2.32 0.93
C ILE A 77 9.77 2.30 1.13
N PRO A 78 9.03 3.35 0.72
CA PRO A 78 7.58 3.44 0.91
C PRO A 78 6.78 2.61 -0.13
N ILE A 79 7.49 1.88 -0.98
CA ILE A 79 6.96 1.18 -2.15
C ILE A 79 6.94 -0.30 -1.82
N TYR A 80 5.77 -0.91 -1.90
CA TYR A 80 5.63 -2.34 -1.65
C TYR A 80 6.39 -3.17 -2.69
N MET A 81 7.42 -3.90 -2.25
CA MET A 81 8.30 -4.70 -3.11
C MET A 81 7.89 -6.17 -3.24
N GLY A 82 6.79 -6.57 -2.61
CA GLY A 82 6.29 -7.95 -2.62
C GLY A 82 5.57 -8.38 -3.90
N GLY A 83 5.53 -7.53 -4.94
CA GLY A 83 4.88 -7.80 -6.22
C GLY A 83 3.39 -7.40 -6.26
N LEU A 84 2.90 -7.16 -7.48
CA LEU A 84 1.52 -6.71 -7.73
C LEU A 84 0.47 -7.75 -7.29
N ASP A 85 0.72 -9.03 -7.57
CA ASP A 85 -0.22 -10.11 -7.21
C ASP A 85 -0.47 -10.16 -5.71
N ARG A 86 0.60 -10.11 -4.90
CA ARG A 86 0.48 -10.13 -3.43
C ARG A 86 -0.13 -8.83 -2.90
N PHE A 87 0.11 -7.70 -3.54
CA PHE A 87 -0.53 -6.43 -3.21
C PHE A 87 -2.04 -6.49 -3.43
N MET A 88 -2.47 -6.96 -4.60
CA MET A 88 -3.89 -7.05 -4.94
C MET A 88 -4.61 -8.13 -4.15
N ALA A 89 -3.96 -9.28 -3.86
CA ALA A 89 -4.54 -10.31 -3.01
C ALA A 89 -4.92 -9.76 -1.63
N ARG A 90 -4.03 -8.98 -1.00
CA ARG A 90 -4.35 -8.32 0.29
C ARG A 90 -5.49 -7.32 0.19
N ALA A 91 -5.55 -6.53 -0.89
CA ALA A 91 -6.65 -5.59 -1.11
C ALA A 91 -7.98 -6.34 -1.26
N GLN A 92 -7.99 -7.45 -1.98
CA GLN A 92 -9.16 -8.31 -2.15
C GLN A 92 -9.57 -9.01 -0.85
N GLU A 93 -8.62 -9.51 -0.06
CA GLU A 93 -8.88 -10.10 1.26
C GLU A 93 -9.55 -9.09 2.20
N LEU A 94 -9.06 -7.85 2.22
CA LEU A 94 -9.66 -6.77 3.02
C LEU A 94 -11.12 -6.51 2.62
N ALA A 95 -11.41 -6.44 1.32
CA ALA A 95 -12.77 -6.26 0.82
C ALA A 95 -13.67 -7.47 1.14
N ALA A 96 -13.15 -8.69 0.97
CA ALA A 96 -13.88 -9.93 1.28
C ALA A 96 -14.22 -10.07 2.77
N ASN A 97 -13.38 -9.53 3.66
CA ASN A 97 -13.60 -9.50 5.10
C ASN A 97 -14.44 -8.29 5.56
N GLY A 98 -15.10 -7.57 4.63
CA GLY A 98 -15.94 -6.42 4.98
C GLY A 98 -15.16 -5.22 5.53
N TYR A 99 -13.91 -5.04 5.06
CA TYR A 99 -13.04 -3.93 5.42
C TYR A 99 -12.72 -3.84 6.93
N GLU A 100 -12.51 -4.97 7.60
CA GLU A 100 -12.33 -5.08 9.07
C GLU A 100 -11.25 -4.15 9.67
N SER A 101 -10.23 -3.78 8.90
CA SER A 101 -9.17 -2.84 9.32
C SER A 101 -9.60 -1.37 9.34
N TYR A 102 -10.81 -1.07 8.87
CA TYR A 102 -11.38 0.28 8.79
C TYR A 102 -12.42 0.50 9.88
N VAL A 103 -12.37 1.69 10.47
CA VAL A 103 -13.47 2.25 11.26
C VAL A 103 -14.41 2.96 10.30
N ILE A 104 -15.57 2.35 10.02
CA ILE A 104 -16.58 2.83 9.08
C ILE A 104 -17.79 3.41 9.83
N ARG A 105 -18.24 4.61 9.45
CA ARG A 105 -19.40 5.31 10.02
C ARG A 105 -20.05 6.29 9.06
#